data_AF-A0A0A1WML7-F1
#
_entry.id   AF-A0A0A1WML7-F1
#
_cell.length_a   1.000
_cell.length_b   1.000
_cell.length_c   1.000
_cell.angle_alpha   90.00
_cell.angle_beta   90.00
_cell.angle_gamma   90.00
#
_symmetry.space_group_name_H-M   'P 1'
#
loop_
_entity.id
_entity.type
_entity.pdbx_description
1 polymer ?
#
loop_
_entity_poly.entity_id
_entity_poly.type
_entity_poly.pdbx_seq_one_letter_code
_entity_poly.pdbx_strand_id
1 'polypeptide(L)'
;MPQNEYMERHLKLYGRRLDYEERKRKKEARLPKERARKAQKLRGIKAKLFNKERRNEKIQISKKIKAHQEKKCKKEDEKIEEGALPHYLLDRGQQANAKILSNMIKQKRKEKAGKWDVPLPKVRAQSDAEVFKELKTGKTKRKSWKRMVTKVTFVGENFTRKPPKFERFIRPMGLRMNKAHVTHPELKTTFYLPIIGVKKNPSSPMLTSLGVITKGTVIEVNISDLGLVTQTGKVVWGKYAQVTNNPENDGVINAVLLV
;
A
#
# COMPACT_ATOMS: atom_id res chain seq x y z
N MET A 1 2.85 27.35 -37.85
CA MET A 1 2.23 26.07 -37.47
C MET A 1 1.32 25.65 -38.61
N PRO A 2 1.30 24.37 -39.02
CA PRO A 2 0.32 23.92 -39.99
C PRO A 2 -1.09 24.11 -39.40
N GLN A 3 -2.01 24.69 -40.20
CA GLN A 3 -3.37 25.00 -39.77
C GLN A 3 -4.32 23.82 -40.05
N ASN A 4 -5.27 23.61 -39.14
CA ASN A 4 -6.36 22.62 -39.25
C ASN A 4 -5.89 21.17 -39.46
N GLU A 5 -6.79 20.29 -39.90
CA GLU A 5 -6.53 18.89 -40.25
C GLU A 5 -6.02 18.73 -41.69
N TYR A 6 -4.94 19.45 -42.02
CA TYR A 6 -4.39 19.50 -43.37
C TYR A 6 -4.02 18.11 -43.93
N MET A 7 -3.64 17.14 -43.09
CA MET A 7 -3.35 15.75 -43.49
C MET A 7 -4.59 14.97 -43.91
N GLU A 8 -5.72 15.14 -43.23
CA GLU A 8 -6.98 14.53 -43.64
C GLU A 8 -7.52 15.18 -44.91
N ARG A 9 -7.40 16.51 -45.01
CA ARG A 9 -7.77 17.26 -46.21
C ARG A 9 -6.95 16.79 -47.42
N HIS A 10 -5.64 16.62 -47.25
CA HIS A 10 -4.76 16.07 -48.30
C HIS A 10 -5.19 14.65 -48.71
N LEU A 11 -5.54 13.80 -47.74
CA LEU A 11 -6.04 12.45 -48.02
C LEU A 11 -7.36 12.46 -48.81
N LYS A 12 -8.27 13.39 -48.52
CA LYS A 12 -9.55 13.54 -49.22
C LYS A 12 -9.37 14.08 -50.64
N LEU A 13 -8.44 15.01 -50.84
CA LEU A 13 -8.18 15.65 -52.13
C LEU A 13 -7.33 14.79 -53.07
N TYR A 14 -6.26 14.19 -52.56
CA TYR A 14 -5.25 13.49 -53.37
C TYR A 14 -5.20 11.99 -53.10
N GLY A 15 -6.04 11.50 -52.19
CA GLY A 15 -6.09 10.09 -51.85
C GLY A 15 -4.90 9.63 -51.00
N ARG A 16 -4.70 8.31 -50.99
CA ARG A 16 -3.53 7.64 -50.41
C ARG A 16 -2.59 7.22 -51.54
N ARG A 17 -1.38 6.81 -51.18
CA ARG A 17 -0.51 6.10 -52.12
C ARG A 17 -1.24 4.88 -52.67
N LEU A 18 -1.12 4.65 -53.98
CA LEU A 18 -1.80 3.57 -54.69
C LEU A 18 -1.50 2.18 -54.09
N ASP A 19 -0.31 1.98 -53.51
CA ASP A 19 0.14 0.71 -52.91
C ASP A 19 -0.22 0.56 -51.42
N TYR A 20 -0.88 1.55 -50.82
CA TYR A 20 -1.12 1.60 -49.37
C TYR A 20 -1.94 0.40 -48.88
N GLU A 21 -3.04 0.09 -49.57
CA GLU A 21 -3.97 -0.97 -49.17
C GLU A 21 -3.31 -2.34 -49.31
N GLU A 22 -2.58 -2.57 -50.41
CA GLU A 22 -1.83 -3.80 -50.59
C GLU A 22 -0.77 -4.01 -49.50
N ARG A 23 -0.02 -2.95 -49.17
CA ARG A 23 1.01 -2.99 -48.14
C ARG A 23 0.40 -3.26 -46.77
N LYS A 24 -0.72 -2.61 -46.44
CA LYS A 24 -1.43 -2.82 -45.18
C LYS A 24 -1.94 -4.25 -45.06
N ARG A 25 -2.60 -4.77 -46.09
CA ARG A 25 -3.07 -6.18 -46.15
C ARG A 25 -1.92 -7.17 -45.98
N LYS A 26 -0.81 -6.98 -46.72
CA LYS A 26 0.39 -7.84 -46.63
C LYS A 26 1.02 -7.78 -45.23
N LYS A 27 1.02 -6.62 -44.57
CA LYS A 27 1.53 -6.45 -43.20
C LYS A 27 0.67 -7.17 -42.16
N GLU A 28 -0.66 -7.03 -42.25
CA GLU A 28 -1.60 -7.71 -41.35
C GLU A 28 -1.51 -9.24 -41.50
N ALA A 29 -1.42 -9.75 -42.73
CA ALA A 29 -1.25 -11.18 -43.01
C ALA A 29 0.08 -11.76 -42.46
N ARG A 30 1.17 -10.96 -42.46
CA ARG A 30 2.49 -11.39 -41.92
C ARG A 30 2.55 -11.34 -40.39
N LEU A 31 1.69 -10.56 -39.75
CA LEU A 31 1.71 -10.28 -38.32
C LEU A 31 1.72 -11.56 -37.43
N PRO A 32 0.94 -12.62 -37.71
CA PRO A 32 0.98 -13.85 -36.90
C PRO A 32 2.34 -14.55 -36.95
N LYS A 33 2.95 -14.65 -38.15
CA LYS A 33 4.27 -15.25 -38.35
C LYS A 33 5.36 -14.42 -37.68
N GLU A 34 5.30 -13.09 -37.80
CA GLU A 34 6.23 -12.21 -37.12
C GLU A 34 6.12 -12.30 -35.60
N ARG A 35 4.90 -12.41 -35.06
CA ARG A 35 4.66 -12.60 -33.62
C ARG A 35 5.24 -13.92 -33.13
N ALA A 36 5.01 -15.01 -33.84
CA ALA A 36 5.59 -16.32 -33.49
C ALA A 36 7.13 -16.28 -33.53
N ARG A 37 7.70 -15.67 -34.57
CA ARG A 37 9.15 -15.46 -34.71
C ARG A 37 9.71 -14.63 -33.56
N LYS A 38 9.04 -13.54 -33.17
CA LYS A 38 9.44 -12.71 -32.02
C LYS A 38 9.39 -13.50 -30.72
N ALA A 39 8.35 -14.30 -30.50
CA ALA A 39 8.23 -15.16 -29.31
C ALA A 39 9.42 -16.11 -29.16
N GLN A 40 9.87 -16.73 -30.26
CA GLN A 40 10.97 -17.70 -30.26
C GLN A 40 12.36 -17.05 -30.21
N LYS A 41 12.55 -15.90 -30.90
CA LYS A 41 13.88 -15.29 -31.06
C LYS A 41 14.23 -14.28 -29.98
N LEU A 42 13.25 -13.63 -29.35
CA LEU A 42 13.54 -12.67 -28.29
C LEU A 42 14.17 -13.39 -27.09
N ARG A 43 15.20 -12.78 -26.50
CA ARG A 43 15.90 -13.29 -25.30
C ARG A 43 15.89 -12.25 -24.18
N GLY A 44 16.12 -12.70 -22.96
CA GLY A 44 16.24 -11.84 -21.78
C GLY A 44 14.98 -11.02 -21.48
N ILE A 45 15.16 -9.75 -21.09
CA ILE A 45 14.05 -8.87 -20.67
C ILE A 45 13.03 -8.61 -21.79
N LYS A 46 13.49 -8.55 -23.04
CA LYS A 46 12.62 -8.32 -24.20
C LYS A 46 11.62 -9.46 -24.39
N ALA A 47 12.04 -10.70 -24.16
CA ALA A 47 11.14 -11.86 -24.20
C ALA A 47 10.11 -11.83 -23.07
N LYS A 48 10.54 -11.45 -21.85
CA LYS A 48 9.65 -11.33 -20.68
C LYS A 48 8.57 -10.28 -20.89
N LEU A 49 8.95 -9.10 -21.40
CA LEU A 49 8.00 -8.01 -21.72
C LEU A 49 7.01 -8.44 -22.80
N PHE A 50 7.50 -9.02 -23.90
CA PHE A 50 6.65 -9.51 -24.99
C PHE A 50 5.63 -10.55 -24.50
N ASN A 51 6.05 -11.52 -23.68
CA ASN A 51 5.14 -12.53 -23.13
C ASN A 51 4.11 -11.91 -22.16
N LYS A 52 4.50 -10.91 -21.36
CA LYS A 52 3.59 -10.18 -20.46
C LYS A 52 2.51 -9.42 -21.25
N GLU A 53 2.92 -8.70 -22.30
CA GLU A 53 2.00 -8.01 -23.21
C GLU A 53 1.01 -9.00 -23.85
N ARG A 54 1.51 -10.12 -24.37
CA ARG A 54 0.67 -11.17 -24.99
C ARG A 54 -0.31 -11.81 -24.01
N ARG A 55 0.09 -12.01 -22.75
CA ARG A 55 -0.81 -12.48 -21.69
C ARG A 55 -1.93 -11.48 -21.43
N ASN A 56 -1.61 -10.19 -21.35
CA ASN A 56 -2.61 -9.13 -21.13
C ASN A 56 -3.59 -9.03 -22.30
N GLU A 57 -3.12 -9.09 -23.55
CA GLU A 57 -3.97 -9.10 -24.74
C GLU A 57 -4.95 -10.30 -24.74
N LYS A 58 -4.46 -11.51 -24.43
CA LYS A 58 -5.31 -12.70 -24.32
C LYS A 58 -6.39 -12.54 -23.26
N ILE A 59 -6.04 -12.00 -22.08
CA ILE A 59 -7.00 -11.74 -21.00
C ILE A 59 -8.04 -10.72 -21.44
N GLN A 60 -7.63 -9.63 -22.11
CA GLN A 60 -8.57 -8.62 -22.62
C GLN A 60 -9.53 -9.19 -23.66
N ILE A 61 -9.04 -9.99 -24.61
CA ILE A 61 -9.87 -10.65 -25.62
C ILE A 61 -10.85 -11.62 -24.95
N SER A 62 -10.37 -12.43 -24.01
CA SER A 62 -11.23 -13.37 -23.27
C SER A 62 -12.33 -12.64 -22.48
N LYS A 63 -12.00 -11.56 -21.77
CA LYS A 63 -12.99 -10.71 -21.08
C LYS A 63 -14.01 -10.09 -22.04
N LYS A 64 -13.57 -9.62 -23.22
CA LYS A 64 -14.47 -9.05 -24.24
C LYS A 64 -15.41 -10.09 -24.83
N ILE A 65 -14.90 -11.28 -25.14
CA ILE A 65 -15.72 -12.39 -25.63
C ILE A 65 -16.74 -12.79 -24.57
N LYS A 66 -16.30 -12.96 -23.32
CA LYS A 66 -17.19 -13.30 -22.19
C LYS A 66 -18.28 -12.24 -21.99
N ALA A 67 -17.92 -10.96 -21.93
CA ALA A 67 -18.90 -9.88 -21.79
C ALA A 67 -19.88 -9.82 -22.97
N HIS A 68 -19.45 -10.12 -24.19
CA HIS A 68 -20.34 -10.18 -25.35
C HIS A 68 -21.25 -11.42 -25.32
N GLN A 69 -20.76 -12.56 -24.86
CA GLN A 69 -21.58 -13.77 -24.65
C GLN A 69 -22.63 -13.55 -23.55
N GLU A 70 -22.23 -12.95 -22.42
CA GLU A 70 -23.12 -12.59 -21.30
C GLU A 70 -24.18 -11.54 -21.69
N LYS A 71 -23.91 -10.69 -22.69
CA LYS A 71 -24.93 -9.79 -23.27
C LYS A 71 -25.93 -10.53 -24.17
N LYS A 72 -25.47 -11.58 -24.86
CA LYS A 72 -26.31 -12.36 -25.78
C LYS A 72 -27.23 -13.32 -25.04
N CYS A 73 -26.74 -13.94 -23.97
CA CYS A 73 -27.58 -14.71 -23.07
C CYS A 73 -28.23 -13.74 -22.08
N LYS A 74 -29.55 -13.56 -22.14
CA LYS A 74 -30.26 -12.97 -21.00
C LYS A 74 -30.02 -13.91 -19.82
N LYS A 75 -29.27 -13.45 -18.80
CA LYS A 75 -29.32 -14.13 -17.51
C LYS A 75 -30.75 -13.95 -17.03
N GLU A 76 -31.47 -15.06 -16.82
CA GLU A 76 -32.62 -15.01 -15.92
C GLU A 76 -32.09 -14.47 -14.60
N ASP A 77 -32.78 -13.48 -14.03
CA ASP A 77 -32.38 -12.89 -12.76
C ASP A 77 -32.15 -14.02 -11.76
N GLU A 78 -30.90 -14.16 -11.28
CA GLU A 78 -30.60 -15.09 -10.21
C GLU A 78 -31.56 -14.77 -9.07
N LYS A 79 -32.37 -15.76 -8.67
CA LYS A 79 -33.29 -15.64 -7.54
C LYS A 79 -32.50 -15.06 -6.38
N ILE A 80 -32.96 -13.89 -5.93
CA ILE A 80 -32.39 -13.15 -4.81
C ILE A 80 -32.22 -14.13 -3.65
N GLU A 81 -30.98 -14.52 -3.35
CA GLU A 81 -30.67 -15.30 -2.16
C GLU A 81 -31.10 -14.49 -0.93
N GLU A 82 -31.74 -15.15 0.03
CA GLU A 82 -32.46 -14.57 1.16
C GLU A 82 -31.62 -13.55 1.95
N GLY A 83 -31.82 -12.27 1.60
CA GLY A 83 -31.15 -11.13 2.23
C GLY A 83 -31.58 -9.80 1.61
N ALA A 84 -32.85 -9.69 1.20
CA ALA A 84 -33.39 -8.51 0.54
C ALA A 84 -33.27 -7.27 1.43
N LEU A 85 -32.32 -6.39 1.10
CA LEU A 85 -32.23 -5.05 1.64
C LEU A 85 -33.27 -4.17 0.92
N PRO A 86 -34.03 -3.33 1.64
CA PRO A 86 -34.90 -2.33 1.03
C PRO A 86 -34.16 -1.49 -0.03
N HIS A 87 -34.86 -1.04 -1.09
CA HIS A 87 -34.24 -0.37 -2.25
C HIS A 87 -33.35 0.83 -1.88
N TYR A 88 -33.71 1.58 -0.83
CA TYR A 88 -32.94 2.71 -0.29
C TYR A 88 -31.67 2.32 0.49
N LEU A 89 -31.40 1.03 0.68
CA LEU A 89 -30.24 0.44 1.35
C LEU A 89 -29.32 -0.34 0.38
N LEU A 90 -29.70 -0.51 -0.89
CA LEU A 90 -28.94 -1.28 -1.88
C LEU A 90 -27.65 -0.58 -2.35
N ASP A 91 -27.69 0.73 -2.60
CA ASP A 91 -26.56 1.52 -3.13
C ASP A 91 -25.72 2.23 -2.05
N ARG A 92 -26.15 2.16 -0.80
CA ARG A 92 -25.36 2.66 0.33
C ARG A 92 -24.33 1.60 0.67
N GLY A 93 -23.13 1.72 0.11
CA GLY A 93 -21.99 0.86 0.46
C GLY A 93 -21.95 0.68 1.98
N GLN A 94 -22.06 -0.57 2.45
CA GLN A 94 -22.36 -0.93 3.84
C GLN A 94 -21.69 0.02 4.85
N GLN A 95 -22.40 1.07 5.26
CA GLN A 95 -22.07 1.75 6.50
C GLN A 95 -22.47 0.75 7.58
N ALA A 96 -21.47 0.12 8.19
CA ALA A 96 -21.68 -0.78 9.30
C ALA A 96 -22.61 -0.09 10.31
N ASN A 97 -23.83 -0.62 10.44
CA ASN A 97 -24.86 -0.08 11.31
C ASN A 97 -24.27 0.11 12.71
N ALA A 98 -24.11 1.36 13.15
CA ALA A 98 -23.56 1.72 14.47
C ALA A 98 -24.30 1.03 15.64
N LYS A 99 -25.55 0.58 15.42
CA LYS A 99 -26.32 -0.23 16.37
C LYS A 99 -25.77 -1.66 16.55
N ILE A 100 -25.26 -2.31 15.51
CA ILE A 100 -24.65 -3.65 15.60
C ILE A 100 -23.34 -3.55 16.40
N LEU A 101 -22.56 -2.48 16.19
CA LEU A 101 -21.38 -2.14 16.98
C LEU A 101 -21.70 -2.06 18.49
N SER A 102 -22.84 -1.49 18.87
CA SER A 102 -23.24 -1.35 20.29
C SER A 102 -23.53 -2.69 20.98
N ASN A 103 -24.15 -3.65 20.26
CA ASN A 103 -24.42 -4.99 20.80
C ASN A 103 -23.16 -5.87 20.77
N MET A 104 -22.30 -5.73 19.75
CA MET A 104 -20.98 -6.35 19.72
C MET A 104 -20.07 -5.84 20.84
N ILE A 105 -20.12 -4.54 21.19
CA ILE A 105 -19.39 -3.98 22.35
C ILE A 105 -19.89 -4.61 23.66
N LYS A 106 -21.20 -4.86 23.79
CA LYS A 106 -21.76 -5.54 24.97
C LYS A 106 -21.33 -7.02 25.05
N GLN A 107 -21.24 -7.72 23.92
CA GLN A 107 -20.67 -9.08 23.85
C GLN A 107 -19.15 -9.08 24.13
N LYS A 108 -18.38 -8.16 23.52
CA LYS A 108 -16.94 -7.97 23.75
C LYS A 108 -16.61 -7.60 25.21
N ARG A 109 -17.49 -6.89 25.92
CA ARG A 109 -17.36 -6.61 27.36
C ARG A 109 -17.67 -7.82 28.26
N LYS A 110 -18.50 -8.77 27.79
CA LYS A 110 -18.74 -10.06 28.46
C LYS A 110 -17.60 -11.06 28.21
N GLU A 111 -16.96 -11.02 27.04
CA GLU A 111 -15.75 -11.79 26.70
C GLU A 111 -14.46 -11.17 27.26
N LYS A 112 -14.43 -10.79 28.54
CA LYS A 112 -13.25 -10.14 29.18
C LYS A 112 -11.95 -10.95 29.15
N ALA A 113 -11.99 -12.21 28.71
CA ALA A 113 -10.85 -13.10 28.48
C ALA A 113 -10.67 -13.52 27.00
N GLY A 114 -11.31 -12.81 26.06
CA GLY A 114 -11.08 -13.02 24.63
C GLY A 114 -9.62 -12.73 24.28
N LYS A 115 -9.00 -13.62 23.50
CA LYS A 115 -7.64 -13.43 22.97
C LYS A 115 -7.63 -12.21 22.03
N TRP A 116 -7.31 -11.04 22.58
CA TRP A 116 -7.13 -9.81 21.82
C TRP A 116 -5.78 -9.87 21.10
N ASP A 117 -5.74 -10.65 20.02
CA ASP A 117 -4.55 -10.75 19.19
C ASP A 117 -4.45 -9.54 18.29
N VAL A 118 -3.25 -8.93 18.26
CA VAL A 118 -2.91 -7.93 17.26
C VAL A 118 -2.79 -8.61 15.88
N PRO A 119 -3.03 -7.89 14.76
CA PRO A 119 -2.96 -8.46 13.41
C PRO A 119 -1.66 -9.21 13.10
N LEU A 120 -0.54 -8.76 13.65
CA LEU A 120 0.76 -9.42 13.56
C LEU A 120 1.26 -9.80 14.97
N PRO A 121 0.89 -10.99 15.49
CA PRO A 121 1.26 -11.38 16.85
C PRO A 121 2.73 -11.77 16.96
N LYS A 122 3.26 -12.45 15.93
CA LYS A 122 4.66 -12.89 15.86
C LYS A 122 5.32 -12.27 14.64
N VAL A 123 6.41 -11.55 14.88
CA VAL A 123 7.24 -10.96 13.83
C VAL A 123 8.65 -11.54 13.93
N ARG A 124 9.37 -11.56 12.81
CA ARG A 124 10.79 -11.91 12.79
C ARG A 124 11.55 -11.04 13.78
N ALA A 125 12.25 -11.69 14.72
CA ALA A 125 13.15 -11.00 15.63
C ALA A 125 14.28 -10.34 14.84
N GLN A 126 14.59 -9.09 15.16
CA GLN A 126 15.74 -8.39 14.61
C GLN A 126 16.91 -8.50 15.57
N SER A 127 18.10 -8.76 15.04
CA SER A 127 19.33 -8.75 15.83
C SER A 127 19.82 -7.31 16.00
N ASP A 128 20.49 -7.04 17.11
CA ASP A 128 21.06 -5.70 17.38
C ASP A 128 22.07 -5.27 16.29
N ALA A 129 22.78 -6.23 15.69
CA ALA A 129 23.71 -5.96 14.58
C ALA A 129 22.99 -5.47 13.30
N GLU A 130 21.74 -5.87 13.08
CA GLU A 130 20.93 -5.42 11.94
C GLU A 130 20.43 -3.98 12.17
N VAL A 131 20.08 -3.65 13.41
CA VAL A 131 19.52 -2.34 13.79
C VAL A 131 20.60 -1.28 14.02
N PHE A 132 21.77 -1.70 14.52
CA PHE A 132 22.85 -0.79 14.89
C PHE A 132 24.10 -1.00 14.04
N LYS A 133 24.46 0.03 13.27
CA LYS A 133 25.76 0.11 12.59
C LYS A 133 26.81 0.69 13.52
N GLU A 134 27.97 0.04 13.60
CA GLU A 134 29.13 0.55 14.34
C GLU A 134 29.71 1.81 13.68
N LEU A 135 30.02 2.83 14.49
CA LEU A 135 30.72 4.04 14.04
C LEU A 135 32.08 4.16 14.75
N LYS A 136 33.14 4.17 13.94
CA LYS A 136 34.52 4.37 14.40
C LYS A 136 34.87 5.86 14.41
N THR A 137 35.51 6.32 15.48
CA THR A 137 35.84 7.74 15.74
C THR A 137 37.34 7.94 16.00
N GLY A 138 37.81 9.18 15.79
CA GLY A 138 39.22 9.58 15.92
C GLY A 138 40.03 9.43 14.63
N LYS A 139 41.20 10.07 14.58
CA LYS A 139 42.08 10.06 13.38
C LYS A 139 42.43 8.64 12.92
N THR A 140 42.75 7.76 13.87
CA THR A 140 43.12 6.35 13.62
C THR A 140 41.92 5.39 13.62
N LYS A 141 40.69 5.86 13.84
CA LYS A 141 39.45 5.06 13.84
C LYS A 141 39.44 3.84 14.78
N ARG A 142 40.25 3.84 15.84
CA ARG A 142 40.31 2.72 16.81
C ARG A 142 39.14 2.68 17.80
N LYS A 143 38.40 3.78 18.00
CA LYS A 143 37.32 3.88 19.00
C LYS A 143 35.95 3.64 18.37
N SER A 144 35.22 2.60 18.77
CA SER A 144 33.95 2.19 18.14
C SER A 144 32.71 2.18 19.08
N TRP A 145 32.70 3.05 20.09
CA TRP A 145 31.65 3.12 21.10
C TRP A 145 30.29 3.64 20.60
N LYS A 146 30.26 4.32 19.43
CA LYS A 146 29.05 4.90 18.84
C LYS A 146 28.31 3.89 17.96
N ARG A 147 26.98 3.94 18.01
CA ARG A 147 26.06 3.09 17.25
C ARG A 147 25.09 3.98 16.46
N MET A 148 25.02 3.81 15.14
CA MET A 148 24.04 4.48 14.29
C MET A 148 22.85 3.54 14.08
N VAL A 149 21.64 4.06 14.27
CA VAL A 149 20.41 3.33 13.94
C VAL A 149 20.21 3.33 12.43
N THR A 150 20.06 2.13 11.85
CA THR A 150 19.84 1.92 10.41
C THR A 150 18.36 1.82 10.03
N LYS A 151 17.50 1.58 11.01
CA LYS A 151 16.03 1.48 10.84
C LYS A 151 15.36 2.84 10.98
N VAL A 152 14.12 2.93 10.51
CA VAL A 152 13.28 4.13 10.65
C VAL A 152 13.02 4.40 12.12
N THR A 153 13.02 5.68 12.49
CA THR A 153 12.80 6.13 13.86
C THR A 153 11.72 7.19 13.93
N PHE A 154 10.93 7.17 14.99
CA PHE A 154 10.13 8.30 15.42
C PHE A 154 10.87 9.03 16.52
N VAL A 155 10.80 10.35 16.42
CA VAL A 155 11.42 11.28 17.34
C VAL A 155 10.38 12.36 17.60
N GLY A 156 10.06 12.60 18.87
CA GLY A 156 9.07 13.60 19.26
C GLY A 156 9.46 15.01 18.82
N GLU A 157 8.47 15.90 18.75
CA GLU A 157 8.62 17.27 18.22
C GLU A 157 9.68 18.08 18.99
N ASN A 158 9.78 17.89 20.30
CA ASN A 158 10.73 18.60 21.18
C ASN A 158 12.13 17.95 21.24
N PHE A 159 12.55 17.23 20.19
CA PHE A 159 13.83 16.54 20.22
C PHE A 159 15.01 17.43 19.85
N THR A 160 15.87 17.67 20.84
CA THR A 160 17.18 18.28 20.65
C THR A 160 18.27 17.21 20.68
N ARG A 161 19.22 17.26 19.73
CA ARG A 161 20.36 16.34 19.73
C ARG A 161 21.27 16.61 20.93
N LYS A 162 21.75 15.53 21.55
CA LYS A 162 22.78 15.62 22.59
C LYS A 162 24.12 16.03 21.95
N PRO A 163 25.02 16.69 22.69
CA PRO A 163 26.35 17.00 22.19
C PRO A 163 27.07 15.74 21.68
N PRO A 164 27.87 15.80 20.59
CA PRO A 164 28.45 14.62 19.96
C PRO A 164 29.31 13.75 20.88
N LYS A 165 29.85 14.32 21.96
CA LYS A 165 30.64 13.59 22.96
C LYS A 165 29.81 12.65 23.84
N PHE A 166 28.53 12.98 24.07
CA PHE A 166 27.62 12.21 24.94
C PHE A 166 26.60 11.37 24.13
N GLU A 167 26.47 11.61 22.82
CA GLU A 167 25.60 10.85 21.94
C GLU A 167 26.24 9.51 21.55
N ARG A 168 25.77 8.42 22.17
CA ARG A 168 26.14 7.04 21.81
C ARG A 168 25.30 6.47 20.68
N PHE A 169 23.97 6.61 20.77
CA PHE A 169 23.01 6.13 19.78
C PHE A 169 22.61 7.29 18.86
N ILE A 170 23.01 7.21 17.60
CA ILE A 170 22.76 8.23 16.59
C ILE A 170 21.54 7.81 15.76
N ARG A 171 20.49 8.64 15.80
CA ARG A 171 19.29 8.49 14.97
C ARG A 171 19.38 9.50 13.82
N PRO A 172 19.76 9.09 12.60
CA PRO A 172 19.99 10.03 11.50
C PRO A 172 18.69 10.70 11.04
N MET A 173 18.74 11.98 10.66
CA MET A 173 17.56 12.76 10.29
C MET A 173 16.80 12.19 9.08
N GLY A 174 17.51 11.63 8.09
CA GLY A 174 16.89 11.02 6.91
C GLY A 174 16.06 9.76 7.19
N LEU A 175 16.19 9.17 8.38
CA LEU A 175 15.38 8.02 8.82
C LEU A 175 14.33 8.43 9.86
N ARG A 176 14.16 9.73 10.14
CA ARG A 176 13.14 10.21 11.08
C ARG A 176 11.85 10.46 10.33
N MET A 177 10.79 9.76 10.71
CA MET A 177 9.44 9.95 10.16
C MET A 177 8.50 10.38 11.28
N ASN A 178 7.63 11.35 11.00
CA ASN A 178 6.66 11.92 11.94
C ASN A 178 5.21 11.52 11.63
N LYS A 179 4.94 10.95 10.46
CA LYS A 179 3.61 10.55 10.00
C LYS A 179 3.61 9.11 9.49
N ALA A 180 2.44 8.47 9.54
CA ALA A 180 2.22 7.11 9.06
C ALA A 180 0.98 7.06 8.16
N HIS A 181 1.00 6.15 7.18
CA HIS A 181 -0.18 5.77 6.42
C HIS A 181 -0.92 4.68 7.18
N VAL A 182 -2.07 5.06 7.73
CA VAL A 182 -2.84 4.25 8.66
C VAL A 182 -4.14 3.81 7.98
N THR A 183 -4.35 2.51 7.87
CA THR A 183 -5.54 1.91 7.28
C THR A 183 -6.57 1.58 8.37
N HIS A 184 -7.82 1.99 8.16
CA HIS A 184 -8.94 1.54 8.99
C HIS A 184 -9.53 0.24 8.41
N PRO A 185 -9.48 -0.89 9.14
CA PRO A 185 -9.89 -2.19 8.57
C PRO A 185 -11.38 -2.25 8.18
N GLU A 186 -12.27 -1.61 8.95
CA GLU A 186 -13.72 -1.62 8.66
C GLU A 186 -14.11 -0.70 7.49
N LEU A 187 -13.62 0.55 7.46
CA LEU A 187 -13.91 1.53 6.41
C LEU A 187 -13.15 1.25 5.10
N LYS A 188 -12.07 0.45 5.15
CA LYS A 188 -11.17 0.18 4.00
C LYS A 188 -10.57 1.44 3.38
N THR A 189 -10.41 2.49 4.18
CA THR A 189 -9.80 3.77 3.80
C THR A 189 -8.45 3.94 4.50
N THR A 190 -7.57 4.73 3.88
CA THR A 190 -6.24 5.04 4.38
C THR A 190 -6.13 6.53 4.73
N PHE A 191 -5.43 6.82 5.82
CA PHE A 191 -5.25 8.18 6.35
C PHE A 191 -3.76 8.45 6.57
N TYR A 192 -3.32 9.68 6.30
CA TYR A 192 -1.93 10.09 6.53
C TYR A 192 -1.83 10.85 7.85
N LEU A 193 -1.70 10.09 8.95
CA LEU A 193 -1.85 10.59 10.30
C LEU A 193 -0.51 10.84 10.99
N PRO A 194 -0.39 11.88 11.84
CA PRO A 194 0.81 12.10 12.63
C PRO A 194 0.95 11.06 13.74
N ILE A 195 2.19 10.62 13.94
CA ILE A 195 2.59 9.72 15.02
C ILE A 195 2.76 10.55 16.28
N ILE A 196 2.13 10.12 17.37
CA ILE A 196 2.28 10.72 18.70
C ILE A 196 3.47 10.07 19.42
N GLY A 197 3.59 8.74 19.33
CA GLY A 197 4.59 7.99 20.06
C GLY A 197 4.74 6.56 19.60
N VAL A 198 5.83 5.92 20.04
CA VAL A 198 6.04 4.48 19.86
C VAL A 198 5.73 3.80 21.18
N LYS A 199 4.73 2.92 21.18
CA LYS A 199 4.26 2.27 22.42
C LYS A 199 4.99 0.97 22.71
N LYS A 200 5.20 0.14 21.69
CA LYS A 200 5.86 -1.16 21.85
C LYS A 200 6.55 -1.60 20.56
N ASN A 201 7.85 -1.87 20.65
CA ASN A 201 8.58 -2.62 19.63
C ASN A 201 8.62 -4.11 20.02
N PRO A 202 8.29 -5.06 19.11
CA PRO A 202 8.25 -6.48 19.44
C PRO A 202 9.62 -7.10 19.74
N SER A 203 10.71 -6.53 19.23
CA SER A 203 12.06 -7.11 19.40
C SER A 203 12.67 -6.77 20.75
N SER A 204 12.62 -5.50 21.18
CA SER A 204 13.13 -5.13 22.51
C SER A 204 12.54 -3.82 23.06
N PRO A 205 12.45 -3.67 24.40
CA PRO A 205 12.06 -2.42 25.05
C PRO A 205 13.04 -1.26 24.75
N MET A 206 14.32 -1.56 24.57
CA MET A 206 15.34 -0.56 24.21
C MET A 206 15.01 0.13 22.88
N LEU A 207 14.56 -0.63 21.89
CA LEU A 207 14.13 -0.09 20.60
C LEU A 207 12.87 0.76 20.73
N THR A 208 12.01 0.45 21.69
CA THR A 208 10.84 1.28 22.03
C THR A 208 11.28 2.65 22.55
N SER A 209 12.21 2.70 23.51
CA SER A 209 12.74 3.96 24.05
C SER A 209 13.50 4.80 23.01
N LEU A 210 14.19 4.14 22.08
CA LEU A 210 14.84 4.83 20.95
C LEU A 210 13.85 5.28 19.86
N GLY A 211 12.59 4.85 19.94
CA GLY A 211 11.57 5.14 18.93
C GLY A 211 11.80 4.42 17.61
N VAL A 212 12.45 3.27 17.61
CA VAL A 212 12.71 2.49 16.39
C VAL A 212 11.42 1.83 15.91
N ILE A 213 11.07 2.07 14.65
CA ILE A 213 9.87 1.55 14.00
C ILE A 213 10.29 0.44 13.04
N THR A 214 9.82 -0.76 13.34
CA THR A 214 10.02 -1.97 12.55
C THR A 214 8.66 -2.62 12.29
N LYS A 215 8.63 -3.67 11.47
CA LYS A 215 7.42 -4.46 11.31
C LYS A 215 6.90 -4.95 12.67
N GLY A 216 5.60 -4.82 12.90
CA GLY A 216 4.93 -5.20 14.14
C GLY A 216 5.03 -4.20 15.28
N THR A 217 5.77 -3.09 15.12
CA THR A 217 5.80 -2.02 16.13
C THR A 217 4.40 -1.43 16.30
N VAL A 218 3.98 -1.28 17.55
CA VAL A 218 2.74 -0.60 17.93
C VAL A 218 3.07 0.87 18.17
N ILE A 219 2.44 1.72 17.38
CA ILE A 219 2.56 3.18 17.42
C ILE A 219 1.24 3.78 17.88
N GLU A 220 1.31 4.95 18.50
CA GLU A 220 0.17 5.78 18.81
C GLU A 220 0.06 6.86 17.74
N VAL A 221 -1.11 6.97 17.13
CA VAL A 221 -1.38 7.88 16.02
C VAL A 221 -2.51 8.82 16.38
N ASN A 222 -2.42 10.06 15.91
CA ASN A 222 -3.48 11.04 16.10
C ASN A 222 -4.63 10.76 15.14
N ILE A 223 -5.85 10.64 15.67
CA ILE A 223 -7.08 10.24 14.95
C ILE A 223 -8.12 11.36 14.94
N SER A 224 -7.73 12.59 15.30
CA SER A 224 -8.66 13.73 15.32
C SER A 224 -9.40 13.92 13.99
N ASP A 225 -8.75 13.65 12.85
CA ASP A 225 -9.34 13.75 11.50
C ASP A 225 -10.45 12.74 11.22
N LEU A 226 -10.50 11.63 11.96
CA LEU A 226 -11.51 10.57 11.82
C LEU A 226 -12.78 10.87 12.64
N GLY A 227 -12.75 11.84 13.55
CA GLY A 227 -13.91 12.25 14.34
C GLY A 227 -14.53 11.13 15.19
N LEU A 228 -13.71 10.19 15.69
CA LEU A 228 -14.23 9.12 16.55
C LEU A 228 -14.63 9.68 17.91
N VAL A 229 -15.84 9.34 18.36
CA VAL A 229 -16.40 9.77 19.64
C VAL A 229 -16.75 8.55 20.48
N THR A 230 -16.44 8.59 21.77
CA THR A 230 -16.88 7.55 22.71
C THR A 230 -18.39 7.64 22.95
N GLN A 231 -19.00 6.58 23.50
CA GLN A 231 -20.42 6.61 23.92
C GLN A 231 -20.73 7.74 24.92
N THR A 232 -19.72 8.27 25.60
CA THR A 232 -19.82 9.38 26.55
C THR A 232 -19.64 10.76 25.91
N GLY A 233 -19.55 10.85 24.58
CA GLY A 233 -19.41 12.12 23.86
C GLY A 233 -18.00 12.70 23.85
N LYS A 234 -16.99 12.01 24.40
CA LYS A 234 -15.59 12.47 24.37
C LYS A 234 -14.96 12.14 23.03
N VAL A 235 -14.30 13.11 22.43
CA VAL A 235 -13.56 12.93 21.17
C VAL A 235 -12.28 12.13 21.44
N VAL A 236 -12.06 11.09 20.65
CA VAL A 236 -10.86 10.26 20.67
C VAL A 236 -9.85 10.85 19.70
N TRP A 237 -8.76 11.37 20.24
CA TRP A 237 -7.69 11.99 19.45
C TRP A 237 -6.48 11.07 19.26
N GLY A 238 -6.36 9.97 20.03
CA GLY A 238 -5.24 9.02 19.94
C GLY A 238 -5.71 7.57 19.93
N LYS A 239 -5.10 6.74 19.08
CA LYS A 239 -5.34 5.29 19.08
C LYS A 239 -4.09 4.53 18.66
N TYR A 240 -4.05 3.25 19.00
CA TYR A 240 -2.95 2.39 18.61
C TYR A 240 -3.11 1.88 17.17
N ALA A 241 -2.00 1.84 16.45
CA ALA A 241 -1.87 1.22 15.15
C ALA A 241 -0.65 0.29 15.16
N GLN A 242 -0.74 -0.81 14.40
CA GLN A 242 0.37 -1.73 14.23
C GLN A 242 0.98 -1.58 12.85
N VAL A 243 2.30 -1.40 12.79
CA VAL A 243 3.05 -1.28 11.53
C VAL A 243 3.11 -2.63 10.83
N THR A 244 2.79 -2.66 9.53
CA THR A 244 2.63 -3.90 8.76
C THR A 244 3.78 -4.17 7.78
N ASN A 245 4.45 -3.12 7.31
CA ASN A 245 5.58 -3.22 6.38
C ASN A 245 6.94 -3.12 7.09
N ASN A 246 8.03 -3.16 6.31
CA ASN A 246 9.39 -2.87 6.77
C ASN A 246 9.78 -1.46 6.28
N PRO A 247 9.61 -0.41 7.09
CA PRO A 247 9.73 0.98 6.62
C PRO A 247 11.11 1.33 6.07
N GLU A 248 12.16 0.62 6.50
CA GLU A 248 13.53 0.82 6.02
C GLU A 248 13.74 0.50 4.53
N ASN A 249 12.90 -0.35 3.94
CA ASN A 249 13.00 -0.74 2.53
C ASN A 249 12.12 0.13 1.63
N ASP A 250 10.98 0.57 2.16
CA ASP A 250 9.93 1.24 1.37
C ASP A 250 10.00 2.78 1.48
N GLY A 251 10.60 3.31 2.55
CA GLY A 251 10.60 4.75 2.84
C GLY A 251 9.26 5.28 3.35
N VAL A 252 8.33 4.39 3.71
CA VAL A 252 6.97 4.72 4.16
C VAL A 252 6.60 3.86 5.37
N ILE A 253 5.92 4.42 6.36
CA ILE A 253 5.33 3.65 7.48
C ILE A 253 3.88 3.33 7.13
N ASN A 254 3.60 2.06 6.84
CA ASN A 254 2.23 1.56 6.68
C ASN A 254 1.78 0.86 7.95
N ALA A 255 0.63 1.24 8.49
CA ALA A 255 0.07 0.70 9.71
C ALA A 255 -1.42 0.40 9.57
N VAL A 256 -1.92 -0.49 10.42
CA VAL A 256 -3.35 -0.83 10.53
C VAL A 256 -3.82 -0.43 11.92
N LEU A 257 -4.97 0.25 12.00
CA LEU A 257 -5.57 0.59 13.29
C LEU A 257 -5.97 -0.66 14.07
N LEU A 258 -5.64 -0.65 15.36
CA LEU A 258 -6.12 -1.64 16.31
C LEU A 258 -7.48 -1.16 16.81
N VAL A 259 -8.56 -1.69 16.23
CA VAL A 259 -9.95 -1.26 16.49
C VAL A 259 -10.54 -1.91 17.71
#